data_AF-A0A1H0HZY1-F1
#
_entry.id   AF-A0A1H0HZY1-F1
#
_cell.length_a   1.000
_cell.length_b   1.000
_cell.length_c   1.000
_cell.angle_alpha   90.00
_cell.angle_beta   90.00
_cell.angle_gamma   90.00
#
_symmetry.space_group_name_H-M   'P 1'
#
loop_
_entity.id
_entity.type
_entity.pdbx_description
1 polymer ?
#
loop_
_entity_poly.entity_id
_entity_poly.type
_entity_poly.pdbx_seq_one_letter_code
_entity_poly.pdbx_strand_id
1 'polypeptide(L)' 'MSFRNQAQKMIGKSVQVQLTNGRTLTGKLTSVGTDFMIMHVRIGRRIRRINIRLAEILLLFLLFGL' A
#
# COMPACT_ATOMS: atom_id res chain seq x y z
N MET A 1 4.33 -17.72 -6.62
CA MET A 1 4.65 -16.62 -5.67
C MET A 1 3.38 -15.81 -5.45
N SER A 2 2.87 -15.66 -4.21
CA SER A 2 1.61 -14.93 -3.98
C SER A 2 1.85 -13.42 -3.91
N PHE A 3 0.87 -12.63 -4.33
CA PHE A 3 0.84 -11.17 -4.16
C PHE A 3 1.19 -10.77 -2.72
N ARG A 4 0.58 -11.46 -1.73
CA ARG A 4 0.81 -11.25 -0.30
C ARG A 4 2.29 -11.37 0.07
N ASN A 5 2.98 -12.41 -0.41
CA ASN A 5 4.40 -12.61 -0.11
C ASN A 5 5.27 -11.48 -0.70
N GLN A 6 4.89 -10.93 -1.86
CA GLN A 6 5.58 -9.77 -2.44
C GLN A 6 5.30 -8.50 -1.65
N ALA A 7 4.04 -8.24 -1.29
CA ALA A 7 3.63 -7.10 -0.48
C ALA A 7 4.32 -7.10 0.90
N GLN A 8 4.47 -8.28 1.53
CA GLN A 8 5.19 -8.40 2.80
C GLN A 8 6.66 -7.95 2.70
N LYS A 9 7.34 -8.18 1.58
CA LYS A 9 8.71 -7.70 1.34
C LYS A 9 8.82 -6.17 1.16
N MET A 10 7.69 -5.49 1.00
CA MET A 10 7.60 -4.05 0.84
C MET A 10 7.23 -3.34 2.15
N ILE A 11 6.98 -4.07 3.26
CA ILE A 11 6.73 -3.47 4.57
C ILE A 11 7.90 -2.57 4.96
N GLY A 12 7.58 -1.37 5.44
CA GLY A 12 8.55 -0.34 5.79
C GLY A 12 8.99 0.53 4.60
N LYS A 13 8.59 0.22 3.37
CA LYS A 13 8.99 0.98 2.17
C LYS A 13 7.87 1.88 1.66
N SER A 14 8.24 2.88 0.88
CA SER A 14 7.31 3.73 0.14
C SER A 14 6.74 2.94 -1.04
N VAL A 15 5.42 2.91 -1.16
CA VAL A 15 4.71 2.19 -2.21
C VAL A 15 3.63 3.08 -2.82
N GLN A 16 3.28 2.78 -4.06
CA GLN A 16 2.12 3.30 -4.75
C GLN A 16 1.12 2.17 -4.97
N VAL A 17 -0.15 2.43 -4.72
CA VAL A 17 -1.25 1.47 -4.85
C VAL A 17 -2.31 2.05 -5.77
N GLN A 18 -2.70 1.29 -6.78
CA GLN A 18 -3.88 1.59 -7.58
C GLN A 18 -5.04 0.70 -7.14
N LEU A 19 -6.17 1.33 -6.87
CA LEU A 19 -7.40 0.68 -6.44
C LEU A 19 -8.37 0.47 -7.61
N THR A 20 -9.26 -0.51 -7.49
CA THR A 20 -10.30 -0.83 -8.48
C THR A 20 -11.27 0.33 -8.76
N ASN A 21 -11.43 1.25 -7.79
CA ASN A 21 -12.23 2.46 -7.95
C ASN A 21 -11.48 3.61 -8.66
N GLY A 22 -10.32 3.34 -9.26
CA GLY A 22 -9.50 4.30 -9.99
C GLY A 22 -8.63 5.22 -9.10
N ARG A 23 -8.73 5.13 -7.77
CA ARG A 23 -7.89 5.93 -6.86
C ARG A 23 -6.47 5.38 -6.81
N THR A 24 -5.50 6.31 -6.79
CA THR A 24 -4.10 5.99 -6.53
C THR A 24 -3.69 6.55 -5.17
N LEU A 25 -3.07 5.72 -4.33
CA LEU A 25 -2.56 6.09 -3.02
C LEU A 25 -1.05 5.87 -2.97
N THR A 26 -0.33 6.88 -2.47
CA THR A 26 1.12 6.81 -2.24
C THR A 26 1.42 6.96 -0.76
N GLY A 27 2.23 6.06 -0.21
CA GLY A 27 2.56 6.11 1.21
C GLY A 27 3.48 4.98 1.65
N LYS A 28 3.76 4.92 2.95
CA LYS A 28 4.58 3.87 3.54
C LYS A 28 3.71 2.66 3.87
N LEU A 29 4.05 1.48 3.35
CA LEU A 29 3.39 0.23 3.73
C LEU A 29 3.84 -0.16 5.14
N THR A 30 2.91 -0.34 6.07
CA THR A 30 3.23 -0.62 7.49
C THR A 30 2.84 -2.01 7.94
N SER A 31 1.84 -2.64 7.31
CA SER A 31 1.43 -4.01 7.63
C SER A 31 0.71 -4.66 6.46
N VAL A 32 0.82 -5.99 6.35
CA VAL A 32 0.10 -6.83 5.38
C VAL A 32 -0.52 -8.01 6.13
N GLY A 33 -1.84 -8.02 6.21
CA GLY A 33 -2.64 -9.09 6.79
C GLY A 33 -2.94 -10.21 5.79
N THR A 34 -3.98 -10.97 6.07
CA THR A 34 -4.45 -12.06 5.18
C THR A 34 -5.22 -11.51 3.99
N ASP A 35 -6.11 -10.54 4.22
CA ASP A 35 -7.06 -9.96 3.26
C ASP A 35 -7.00 -8.43 3.22
N PHE A 36 -6.11 -7.82 4.00
CA PHE A 36 -5.92 -6.37 4.03
C PHE A 36 -4.44 -5.97 4.08
N MET A 37 -4.18 -4.69 3.85
CA MET A 37 -2.90 -4.04 4.14
C MET A 37 -3.10 -2.63 4.67
N ILE A 38 -2.08 -2.12 5.36
CA ILE A 38 -2.14 -0.82 6.04
C ILE A 38 -1.04 0.07 5.51
N MET A 39 -1.41 1.31 5.16
CA MET A 39 -0.48 2.34 4.72
C MET A 39 -0.56 3.58 5.60
N HIS A 40 0.57 4.25 5.76
CA HIS A 40 0.63 5.64 6.21
C HIS A 40 0.74 6.54 4.98
N VAL A 41 -0.33 7.29 4.71
CA VAL A 41 -0.46 8.18 3.55
C VAL A 41 -0.43 9.63 4.04
N ARG A 42 0.35 10.47 3.36
CA ARG A 42 0.37 11.91 3.64
C ARG A 42 -0.75 12.59 2.84
N ILE A 43 -1.73 13.14 3.55
CA ILE A 43 -2.83 13.91 2.97
C ILE A 43 -2.74 15.34 3.50
N GLY A 44 -2.31 16.25 2.63
CA GLY A 44 -1.91 17.60 3.03
C GLY A 44 -0.78 17.55 4.08
N ARG A 45 -0.97 18.24 5.21
CA ARG A 45 0.02 18.28 6.29
C ARG A 45 -0.05 17.11 7.28
N ARG A 46 -1.01 16.19 7.14
CA ARG A 46 -1.26 15.12 8.12
C ARG A 46 -0.91 13.75 7.54
N ILE A 47 -0.32 12.90 8.37
CA ILE A 47 -0.16 11.47 8.08
C ILE A 47 -1.43 10.77 8.56
N ARG A 48 -2.07 10.01 7.67
CA ARG A 48 -3.24 9.20 7.99
C ARG A 48 -2.94 7.73 7.78
N ARG A 49 -3.44 6.90 8.69
CA ARG A 49 -3.45 5.44 8.56
C ARG A 49 -4.65 5.03 7.70
N ILE A 50 -4.39 4.33 6.61
CA ILE A 50 -5.42 3.81 5.69
C ILE A 50 -5.34 2.29 5.69
N ASN A 51 -6.49 1.64 5.87
CA ASN A 51 -6.65 0.20 5.69
C ASN A 51 -7.24 -0.06 4.29
N ILE A 52 -6.64 -0.98 3.55
CA ILE A 52 -6.99 -1.30 2.16
C ILE A 52 -7.21 -2.80 2.06
N ARG A 53 -8.35 -3.22 1.51
CA ARG A 53 -8.62 -4.64 1.23
C ARG A 53 -7.80 -5.09 0.02
N LEU A 54 -7.19 -6.27 0.09
CA LEU A 54 -6.37 -6.78 -1.01
C LEU A 54 -7.18 -6.98 -2.29
N ALA A 55 -8.46 -7.35 -2.17
CA ALA A 55 -9.38 -7.51 -3.30
C ALA A 55 -9.66 -6.19 -4.05
N GLU A 56 -9.39 -5.04 -3.44
CA GLU A 56 -9.57 -3.72 -4.06
C GLU A 56 -8.29 -3.23 -4.76
N ILE A 57 -7.19 -3.97 -4.69
CA ILE A 57 -5.89 -3.57 -5.25
C ILE A 57 -5.76 -4.12 -6.67
N LEU A 58 -5.60 -3.21 -7.64
CA LEU A 58 -5.21 -3.56 -9.00
C LEU A 58 -3.70 -3.69 -9.15
N LEU A 59 -2.96 -2.77 -8.53
CA LEU A 59 -1.50 -2.71 -8.65
C LEU A 59 -0.87 -2.25 -7.34
N LEU A 60 0.24 -2.89 -6.97
CA LEU A 60 1.13 -2.45 -5.90
C LEU A 60 2.54 -2.29 -6.48
N PHE A 61 3.07 -1.08 -6.41
CA PHE A 61 4.39 -0.72 -6.94
C PHE A 61 5.28 -0.20 -5.83
N LEU A 62 6.53 -0.67 -5.79
CA LEU A 62 7.54 -0.13 -4.89
C LEU A 62 8.07 1.19 -5.46
N LEU A 63 7.90 2.29 -4.74
CA LEU A 63 8.52 3.54 -5.12
C LEU A 63 9.97 3.50 -4.66
N PHE A 64 10.88 3.31 -5.61
CA PHE A 64 12.30 3.51 -5.37
C PHE A 64 12.54 5.00 -5.12
N GLY A 65 12.89 5.33 -3.88
CA GLY A 65 13.53 6.59 -3.52
C GLY A 65 14.83 6.22 -2.81
N LEU A 66 15.96 6.63 -3.41
CA LEU A 66 17.35 6.65 -2.95
C LEU A 66 17.68 5.95 -1.62
#